data_AF-A0A5J4Z643-F1
#
_entry.id   AF-A0A5J4Z643-F1
#
_cell.length_a   1.000
_cell.length_b   1.000
_cell.length_c   1.000
_cell.angle_alpha   90.00
_cell.angle_beta   90.00
_cell.angle_gamma   90.00
#
_symmetry.space_group_name_H-M   'P 1'
#
loop_
_entity.id
_entity.type
_entity.pdbx_description
1 polymer ?
#
loop_
_entity_poly.entity_id
_entity_poly.type
_entity_poly.pdbx_seq_one_letter_code
_entity_poly.pdbx_strand_id
1 'polypeptide(L)'
;MQCGDGPPALVGVEWFSHKGVWLFYGSLVLTGRILLGTLLQTEPYVSWTIVNVVHACITFVTFHWIKGSPFETMWFPGSDRLTWWEQLDMRKQATPNRKFCVAMVIFLFLVCYEATPLEKRFALLHALNFVVAVVMIVAKLPVMDKVRIFGINK
;
A
#
# COMPACT_ATOMS: atom_id res chain seq x y z
N MET A 1 -25.73 -15.19 -4.63
CA MET A 1 -25.14 -15.22 -3.27
C MET A 1 -24.07 -14.14 -3.19
N GLN A 2 -24.19 -13.18 -2.27
CA GLN A 2 -23.08 -12.27 -1.95
C GLN A 2 -22.08 -13.03 -1.08
N CYS A 3 -20.80 -13.00 -1.43
CA CYS A 3 -19.71 -13.40 -0.53
C CYS A 3 -19.14 -12.10 0.06
N GLY A 4 -19.76 -11.61 1.14
CA GLY A 4 -19.43 -10.36 1.81
C GLY A 4 -20.68 -9.68 2.37
N ASP A 5 -20.59 -9.20 3.61
CA ASP A 5 -21.69 -8.52 4.33
C ASP A 5 -21.80 -7.03 3.95
N GLY A 6 -20.88 -6.50 3.13
CA GLY A 6 -20.84 -5.11 2.71
C GLY A 6 -21.64 -4.79 1.44
N PRO A 7 -21.87 -3.49 1.17
CA PRO A 7 -22.53 -3.05 -0.06
C PRO A 7 -21.78 -3.55 -1.30
N PRO A 8 -22.49 -3.86 -2.42
CA PRO A 8 -21.91 -4.50 -3.60
C PRO A 8 -20.67 -3.79 -4.20
N ALA A 9 -20.54 -2.49 -3.97
CA ALA A 9 -19.41 -1.68 -4.43
C ALA A 9 -18.09 -1.92 -3.65
N LEU A 10 -18.10 -2.74 -2.59
CA LEU A 10 -16.94 -2.98 -1.72
C LEU A 10 -16.37 -4.39 -1.80
N VAL A 11 -16.93 -5.28 -2.63
CA VAL A 11 -16.49 -6.68 -2.72
C VAL A 11 -15.02 -6.75 -3.13
N GLY A 12 -14.16 -7.25 -2.23
CA GLY A 12 -12.70 -7.32 -2.42
C GLY A 12 -11.91 -6.22 -1.71
N VAL A 13 -12.55 -5.10 -1.32
CA VAL A 13 -11.89 -4.00 -0.56
C VAL A 13 -12.46 -3.78 0.84
N GLU A 14 -13.60 -4.41 1.14
CA GLU A 14 -14.29 -4.32 2.44
C GLU A 14 -13.41 -4.73 3.62
N TRP A 15 -12.47 -5.66 3.41
CA TRP A 15 -11.56 -6.12 4.46
C TRP A 15 -10.77 -4.95 5.10
N PHE A 16 -10.51 -3.89 4.34
CA PHE A 16 -9.81 -2.69 4.80
C PHE A 16 -10.69 -1.72 5.60
N SER A 17 -12.00 -1.98 5.67
CA SER A 17 -12.96 -1.21 6.46
C SER A 17 -13.25 -1.84 7.82
N HIS A 18 -12.75 -3.04 8.12
CA HIS A 18 -12.97 -3.70 9.42
C HIS A 18 -12.20 -3.03 10.56
N LYS A 19 -12.80 -3.09 11.76
CA LYS A 19 -12.18 -2.62 13.00
C LYS A 19 -10.91 -3.44 13.28
N GLY A 20 -9.81 -2.76 13.60
CA GLY A 20 -8.54 -3.40 13.92
C GLY A 20 -7.63 -3.70 12.73
N VAL A 21 -8.07 -3.46 11.48
CA VAL A 21 -7.24 -3.71 10.30
C VAL A 21 -5.94 -2.89 10.32
N TRP A 22 -5.95 -1.67 10.85
CA TRP A 22 -4.73 -0.85 10.97
C TRP A 22 -3.72 -1.44 11.96
N LEU A 23 -4.21 -2.01 13.07
CA LEU A 23 -3.36 -2.66 14.06
C LEU A 23 -2.76 -3.94 13.47
N PHE A 24 -3.58 -4.77 12.82
CA PHE A 24 -3.13 -5.97 12.12
C PHE A 24 -2.10 -5.64 11.03
N TYR A 25 -2.36 -4.57 10.26
CA TYR A 25 -1.44 -4.10 9.24
C TYR A 25 -0.09 -3.69 9.84
N GLY A 26 -0.11 -2.87 10.89
CA GLY A 26 1.10 -2.46 11.61
C GLY A 26 1.85 -3.65 12.20
N SER A 27 1.14 -4.64 12.75
CA SER A 27 1.77 -5.84 13.29
C SER A 27 2.42 -6.68 12.20
N LEU A 28 1.82 -6.79 11.01
CA LEU A 28 2.43 -7.49 9.87
C LEU A 28 3.76 -6.86 9.45
N VAL A 29 3.79 -5.52 9.35
CA VAL A 29 5.01 -4.76 9.04
C VAL A 29 6.09 -5.00 10.11
N LEU A 30 5.71 -4.94 11.39
CA LEU A 30 6.63 -5.15 12.50
C LEU A 30 7.15 -6.59 12.55
N THR A 31 6.29 -7.58 12.34
CA THR A 31 6.68 -8.99 12.25
C THR A 31 7.69 -9.19 11.12
N GLY A 32 7.43 -8.64 9.93
CA GLY A 32 8.38 -8.67 8.82
C GLY A 32 9.75 -8.10 9.20
N ARG A 33 9.77 -6.95 9.88
CA ARG A 33 11.00 -6.34 10.38
C ARG A 33 11.73 -7.23 11.39
N ILE A 34 11.01 -7.83 12.34
CA ILE A 34 11.61 -8.70 13.37
C ILE A 34 12.22 -9.94 12.72
N LEU A 35 11.48 -10.62 11.83
CA LEU A 35 11.95 -11.81 11.14
C LEU A 35 13.23 -11.56 10.34
N LEU A 36 13.31 -10.44 9.62
CA LEU A 36 14.52 -10.08 8.87
C LEU A 36 15.72 -9.80 9.79
N GLY A 37 15.49 -9.19 10.96
CA GLY A 37 16.53 -8.92 11.94
C GLY A 37 17.02 -10.18 12.66
N THR A 38 16.10 -11.10 13.03
CA THR A 38 16.45 -12.27 13.84
C THR A 38 16.88 -13.46 13.01
N LEU A 39 16.19 -13.76 11.90
CA LEU A 39 16.48 -14.94 11.09
C LEU A 39 17.64 -14.71 10.11
N LEU A 40 17.69 -13.52 9.51
CA LEU A 40 18.72 -13.19 8.51
C LEU A 40 19.87 -12.37 9.11
N GLN A 41 19.81 -12.02 10.40
CA GLN A 41 20.83 -11.24 11.11
C GLN A 41 21.23 -9.96 10.36
N THR A 42 20.26 -9.32 9.71
CA THR A 42 20.50 -8.12 8.91
C THR A 42 20.68 -6.89 9.79
N GLU A 43 21.56 -6.00 9.34
CA GLU A 43 21.71 -4.68 9.96
C GLU A 43 20.38 -3.89 9.91
N PRO A 44 20.08 -3.04 10.90
CA PRO A 44 18.81 -2.34 10.99
C PRO A 44 18.40 -1.58 9.72
N TYR A 45 19.34 -0.88 9.07
CA TYR A 45 19.10 -0.11 7.84
C TYR A 45 18.73 -1.01 6.65
N VAL A 46 19.32 -2.22 6.58
CA VAL A 46 19.00 -3.21 5.55
C VAL A 46 17.61 -3.77 5.78
N SER A 47 17.30 -4.21 7.01
CA SER A 47 15.98 -4.79 7.31
C SER A 47 14.86 -3.80 7.03
N TRP A 48 15.01 -2.53 7.46
CA TRP A 48 14.00 -1.51 7.22
C TRP A 48 13.83 -1.17 5.73
N THR A 49 14.92 -1.10 4.98
CA THR A 49 14.84 -0.90 3.52
C THR A 49 14.10 -2.05 2.84
N ILE A 50 14.40 -3.30 3.19
CA ILE A 50 13.70 -4.47 2.65
C ILE A 50 12.21 -4.41 2.99
N VAL A 51 11.85 -4.11 4.24
CA VAL A 51 10.44 -3.96 4.65
C VAL A 51 9.75 -2.87 3.83
N ASN A 52 10.38 -1.71 3.64
CA ASN A 52 9.82 -0.60 2.88
C ASN A 52 9.59 -0.96 1.41
N VAL A 53 10.57 -1.59 0.75
CA VAL A 53 10.46 -2.03 -0.65
C VAL A 53 9.41 -3.12 -0.82
N VAL A 54 9.42 -4.15 0.03
CA VAL A 54 8.44 -5.25 -0.03
C VAL A 54 7.03 -4.72 0.23
N HIS A 55 6.85 -3.87 1.25
CA HIS A 55 5.59 -3.19 1.51
C HIS A 55 5.12 -2.38 0.30
N ALA A 56 6.01 -1.62 -0.33
CA ALA A 56 5.68 -0.84 -1.51
C ALA A 56 5.22 -1.73 -2.67
N CYS A 57 5.94 -2.82 -2.98
CA CYS A 57 5.56 -3.76 -4.03
C CYS A 57 4.19 -4.40 -3.76
N ILE A 58 4.00 -4.97 -2.56
CA ILE A 58 2.74 -5.63 -2.19
C ILE A 58 1.58 -4.65 -2.27
N THR A 59 1.70 -3.48 -1.65
CA THR A 59 0.60 -2.50 -1.62
C THR A 59 0.35 -1.87 -2.99
N PHE A 60 1.37 -1.69 -3.82
CA PHE A 60 1.19 -1.21 -5.18
C PHE A 60 0.39 -2.21 -6.01
N VAL A 61 0.77 -3.50 -5.97
CA VAL A 61 0.02 -4.55 -6.67
C VAL A 61 -1.41 -4.61 -6.15
N THR A 62 -1.60 -4.74 -4.84
CA THR A 62 -2.93 -4.90 -4.24
C THR A 62 -3.86 -3.72 -4.53
N PHE A 63 -3.39 -2.48 -4.36
CA PHE A 63 -4.27 -1.31 -4.47
C PHE A 63 -4.29 -0.67 -5.86
N HIS A 64 -3.20 -0.71 -6.62
CA HIS A 64 -3.07 0.02 -7.89
C HIS A 64 -3.00 -0.88 -9.12
N TRP A 65 -2.79 -2.19 -8.97
CA TRP A 65 -2.78 -3.12 -10.11
C TRP A 65 -4.04 -3.97 -10.20
N ILE A 66 -4.47 -4.57 -9.08
CA ILE A 66 -5.67 -5.41 -9.04
C ILE A 66 -6.92 -4.54 -9.26
N LYS A 67 -7.80 -5.02 -10.14
CA LYS A 67 -9.08 -4.40 -10.51
C LYS A 67 -10.26 -5.33 -10.27
N GLY A 68 -11.46 -4.74 -10.24
CA GLY A 68 -12.71 -5.48 -10.10
C GLY A 68 -12.88 -6.11 -8.73
N SER A 69 -13.88 -6.98 -8.64
CA SER A 69 -14.14 -7.82 -7.49
C SER A 69 -13.74 -9.28 -7.82
N PRO A 70 -13.26 -10.06 -6.83
CA PRO A 70 -12.94 -11.48 -7.03
C PRO A 70 -14.16 -12.34 -7.40
N PHE A 71 -15.37 -11.81 -7.25
CA PHE A 71 -16.64 -12.44 -7.60
C PHE A 71 -17.44 -11.53 -8.51
N GLU A 72 -18.27 -12.09 -9.39
CA GLU A 72 -19.14 -11.30 -10.27
C GLU A 72 -20.12 -10.44 -9.44
N THR A 73 -20.00 -9.13 -9.57
CA THR A 73 -20.91 -8.16 -8.92
C THR A 73 -21.85 -7.57 -9.97
N MET A 74 -22.96 -8.27 -10.26
CA MET A 74 -24.00 -7.82 -11.22
C MET A 74 -24.59 -6.43 -10.89
N TRP A 75 -24.43 -5.97 -9.65
CA TRP A 75 -25.05 -4.76 -9.12
C TRP A 75 -24.12 -3.53 -9.11
N PHE A 76 -22.86 -3.66 -9.53
CA PHE A 76 -21.92 -2.53 -9.63
C PHE A 76 -21.22 -2.47 -10.99
N PRO A 77 -21.93 -2.01 -12.05
CA PRO A 77 -21.38 -1.94 -13.40
C PRO A 77 -20.14 -1.05 -13.48
N GLY A 78 -19.10 -1.52 -14.16
CA GLY A 78 -17.84 -0.77 -14.35
C GLY A 78 -16.83 -0.92 -13.22
N SER A 79 -17.09 -1.76 -12.21
CA SER A 79 -16.17 -2.10 -11.12
C SER A 79 -14.91 -2.81 -11.62
N ASP A 80 -15.06 -3.65 -12.64
CA ASP A 80 -14.03 -4.36 -13.40
C ASP A 80 -12.91 -3.45 -13.92
N ARG A 81 -13.21 -2.17 -14.18
CA ARG A 81 -12.23 -1.18 -14.68
C ARG A 81 -11.50 -0.42 -13.56
N LEU A 82 -12.03 -0.48 -12.35
CA LEU A 82 -11.52 0.27 -11.20
C LEU A 82 -10.54 -0.56 -10.40
N THR A 83 -9.43 0.05 -9.98
CA THR A 83 -8.50 -0.60 -9.04
C THR A 83 -9.09 -0.66 -7.64
N TRP A 84 -8.54 -1.52 -6.78
CA TRP A 84 -8.95 -1.59 -5.38
C TRP A 84 -8.75 -0.26 -4.63
N TRP A 85 -7.72 0.52 -4.96
CA TRP A 85 -7.55 1.88 -4.45
C TRP A 85 -8.72 2.79 -4.84
N GLU A 86 -9.19 2.70 -6.07
CA GLU A 86 -10.29 3.54 -6.57
C GLU A 86 -11.60 3.13 -5.90
N GLN A 87 -11.83 1.83 -5.71
CA GLN A 87 -13.03 1.29 -5.06
C GLN A 87 -13.09 1.55 -3.54
N LEU A 88 -11.95 1.69 -2.88
CA LEU A 88 -11.84 1.83 -1.41
C LEU A 88 -12.76 2.94 -0.85
N ASP A 89 -13.40 2.64 0.27
CA ASP A 89 -14.34 3.52 1.00
C ASP A 89 -15.43 4.12 0.11
N MET A 90 -16.02 3.30 -0.76
CA MET A 90 -17.05 3.71 -1.71
C MET A 90 -16.58 4.86 -2.61
N ARG A 91 -15.29 4.84 -2.99
CA ARG A 91 -14.66 5.85 -3.85
C ARG A 91 -14.58 7.25 -3.24
N LYS A 92 -14.85 7.39 -1.93
CA LYS A 92 -14.66 8.65 -1.22
C LYS A 92 -13.17 8.93 -1.09
N GLN A 93 -12.78 10.15 -1.43
CA GLN A 93 -11.41 10.62 -1.26
C GLN A 93 -11.18 11.15 0.17
N ALA A 94 -9.91 11.24 0.58
CA ALA A 94 -9.50 11.81 1.87
C ALA A 94 -10.11 11.16 3.13
N THR A 95 -10.48 9.89 3.04
CA THR A 95 -10.99 9.09 4.16
C THR A 95 -9.89 8.73 5.16
N PRO A 96 -10.23 8.36 6.41
CA PRO A 96 -9.25 7.90 7.40
C PRO A 96 -8.38 6.74 6.89
N ASN A 97 -8.97 5.76 6.20
CA ASN A 97 -8.23 4.61 5.67
C ASN A 97 -7.22 5.02 4.59
N ARG A 98 -7.59 5.92 3.67
CA ARG A 98 -6.66 6.44 2.66
C ARG A 98 -5.53 7.23 3.31
N LYS A 99 -5.85 8.06 4.33
CA LYS A 99 -4.85 8.80 5.12
C LYS A 99 -3.90 7.84 5.84
N PHE A 100 -4.42 6.75 6.42
CA PHE A 100 -3.60 5.72 7.04
C PHE A 100 -2.63 5.08 6.03
N CYS A 101 -3.09 4.71 4.83
CA CYS A 101 -2.23 4.15 3.79
C CYS A 101 -1.08 5.11 3.40
N VAL A 102 -1.36 6.40 3.28
CA VAL A 102 -0.34 7.42 2.99
C VAL A 102 0.60 7.60 4.19
N ALA A 103 0.04 7.66 5.41
CA ALA A 103 0.81 7.79 6.64
C ALA A 103 1.78 6.62 6.84
N MET A 104 1.39 5.39 6.49
CA MET A 104 2.29 4.23 6.54
C MET A 104 3.47 4.33 5.58
N VAL A 105 3.25 4.84 4.35
CA VAL A 105 4.35 5.08 3.40
C VAL A 105 5.33 6.13 3.95
N ILE A 106 4.80 7.24 4.50
CA ILE A 106 5.63 8.30 5.09
C ILE A 106 6.38 7.77 6.31
N PHE A 107 5.70 7.05 7.20
CA PHE A 107 6.31 6.47 8.39
C PHE A 107 7.45 5.51 8.05
N LEU A 108 7.24 4.57 7.13
CA LEU A 108 8.28 3.64 6.69
C LEU A 108 9.47 4.34 6.06
N PHE A 109 9.22 5.38 5.26
CA PHE A 109 10.31 6.20 4.71
C PHE A 109 11.12 6.89 5.81
N LEU A 110 10.47 7.53 6.79
CA LEU A 110 11.14 8.19 7.90
C LEU A 110 11.95 7.22 8.76
N VAL A 111 11.41 6.02 9.01
CA VAL A 111 12.14 4.96 9.73
C VAL A 111 13.37 4.50 8.94
N CYS A 112 13.26 4.35 7.61
CA CYS A 112 14.42 4.02 6.78
C CYS A 112 15.47 5.13 6.78
N TYR A 113 15.03 6.39 6.72
CA TYR A 113 15.90 7.55 6.77
C TYR A 113 16.67 7.61 8.09
N GLU A 114 15.98 7.48 9.22
CA GLU A 114 16.59 7.50 10.56
C GLU A 114 17.52 6.31 10.79
N ALA A 115 17.15 5.11 10.31
CA ALA A 115 17.96 3.92 10.48
C ALA A 115 19.25 3.92 9.63
N THR A 116 19.30 4.68 8.54
CA THR A 116 20.41 4.67 7.59
C THR A 116 21.41 5.77 7.90
N PRO A 117 22.71 5.47 8.12
CA PRO A 117 23.70 6.50 8.40
C PRO A 117 23.81 7.55 7.28
N LEU A 118 24.11 8.80 7.64
CA LEU A 118 24.22 9.93 6.69
C LEU A 118 25.55 9.97 5.93
N GLU A 119 26.33 8.89 5.98
CA GLU A 119 27.60 8.81 5.25
C GLU A 119 27.38 8.67 3.74
N LYS A 120 28.27 9.24 2.93
CA LYS A 120 28.18 9.23 1.46
C LYS A 120 28.03 7.83 0.86
N ARG A 121 28.60 6.80 1.49
CA ARG A 121 28.48 5.40 1.02
C ARG A 121 27.03 4.88 1.01
N PHE A 122 26.13 5.46 1.81
CA PHE A 122 24.72 5.07 1.87
C PHE A 122 23.80 5.96 1.02
N ALA A 123 24.35 6.90 0.24
CA ALA A 123 23.55 7.82 -0.57
C ALA A 123 22.58 7.11 -1.53
N LEU A 124 22.99 5.97 -2.10
CA LEU A 124 22.13 5.16 -2.96
C LEU A 124 20.94 4.56 -2.22
N LEU A 125 21.13 4.16 -0.96
CA LEU A 125 20.06 3.58 -0.15
C LEU A 125 19.03 4.64 0.27
N HIS A 126 19.50 5.83 0.60
CA HIS A 126 18.64 7.00 0.83
C HIS A 126 17.84 7.35 -0.43
N ALA A 127 18.50 7.42 -1.59
CA ALA A 127 17.85 7.68 -2.87
C ALA A 127 16.79 6.63 -3.22
N LEU A 128 17.09 5.35 -3.01
CA LEU A 128 16.15 4.25 -3.23
C LEU A 128 14.89 4.42 -2.35
N ASN A 129 15.06 4.57 -1.04
CA ASN A 129 13.92 4.72 -0.12
C ASN A 129 13.09 5.97 -0.44
N PHE A 130 13.74 7.06 -0.84
CA PHE A 130 13.06 8.29 -1.27
C PHE A 130 12.25 8.08 -2.55
N VAL A 131 12.81 7.45 -3.58
CA VAL A 131 12.10 7.16 -4.83
C VAL A 131 10.90 6.26 -4.56
N VAL A 132 11.05 5.22 -3.73
CA VAL A 132 9.93 4.36 -3.33
C VAL A 132 8.82 5.18 -2.65
N ALA A 133 9.17 6.06 -1.71
CA ALA A 133 8.21 6.90 -1.03
C ALA A 133 7.46 7.84 -2.00
N VAL A 134 8.19 8.51 -2.89
CA VAL A 134 7.61 9.41 -3.91
C VAL A 134 6.64 8.67 -4.81
N VAL A 135 7.05 7.53 -5.38
CA VAL A 135 6.18 6.72 -6.25
C VAL A 135 4.89 6.31 -5.51
N MET A 136 5.03 5.84 -4.27
CA MET A 136 3.90 5.35 -3.49
C MET A 136 2.96 6.45 -2.99
N ILE A 137 3.48 7.66 -2.73
CA ILE A 137 2.68 8.83 -2.40
C ILE A 137 1.93 9.31 -3.65
N VAL A 138 2.62 9.47 -4.78
CA VAL A 138 2.01 9.92 -6.04
C VAL A 138 0.86 9.00 -6.43
N ALA A 139 1.07 7.68 -6.37
CA ALA A 139 0.02 6.70 -6.67
C ALA A 139 -1.26 6.87 -5.82
N LYS A 140 -1.14 7.41 -4.60
CA LYS A 140 -2.25 7.60 -3.64
C LYS A 140 -2.87 8.99 -3.69
N LEU A 141 -2.38 9.91 -4.53
CA LEU A 141 -2.96 11.24 -4.65
C LEU A 141 -4.33 11.18 -5.34
N PRO A 142 -5.32 12.01 -4.93
CA PRO A 142 -6.62 12.06 -5.59
C PRO A 142 -6.55 12.42 -7.08
N VAL A 143 -5.53 13.18 -7.50
CA VAL A 143 -5.32 13.55 -8.92
C VAL A 143 -4.99 12.34 -9.80
N MET A 144 -4.54 11.23 -9.21
CA MET A 144 -4.25 9.99 -9.93
C MET A 144 -5.47 9.06 -10.06
N ASP A 145 -6.67 9.47 -9.59
CA ASP A 145 -7.89 8.68 -9.75
C ASP A 145 -8.16 8.41 -11.23
N LYS A 146 -8.25 7.12 -11.61
CA LYS A 146 -8.49 6.64 -12.98
C LYS A 146 -7.42 7.03 -14.00
N VAL A 147 -6.30 7.59 -13.56
CA VAL A 147 -5.17 7.88 -14.45
C VAL A 147 -4.45 6.56 -14.74
N ARG A 148 -4.26 6.27 -16.03
CA ARG A 148 -3.48 5.12 -16.52
C ARG A 148 -2.30 5.67 -17.31
N ILE A 149 -1.15 5.79 -16.64
CA ILE A 149 0.07 6.30 -17.27
C ILE A 149 0.42 5.37 -18.46
N PHE A 150 0.64 5.95 -19.64
CA PHE A 150 0.89 5.23 -20.89
C PHE A 150 -0.21 4.24 -21.33
N GLY A 151 -1.41 4.30 -20.73
CA GLY A 151 -2.48 3.36 -21.02
C GLY A 151 -2.24 1.93 -20.53
N ILE A 152 -1.27 1.72 -19.64
CA ILE A 152 -1.01 0.43 -19.00
C ILE A 152 -2.21 0.07 -18.10
N ASN A 153 -2.58 -1.20 -18.07
CA ASN A 153 -3.69 -1.71 -17.28
C ASN A 153 -4.99 -0.93 -17.57
N LYS A 154 -5.39 -0.85 -18.85
CA LYS A 154 -6.72 -0.39 -19.28
C LYS A 154 -7.75 -1.48 -19.08
#